data_AF-A0A377WLW5-F1
#
_entry.id   AF-A0A377WLW5-F1
#
_cell.length_a   1.000
_cell.length_b   1.000
_cell.length_c   1.000
_cell.angle_alpha   90.00
_cell.angle_beta   90.00
_cell.angle_gamma   90.00
#
_symmetry.space_group_name_H-M   'P 1'
#
loop_
_entity.id
_entity.type
_entity.pdbx_description
1 polymer ?
#
loop_
_entity_poly.entity_id
_entity_poly.type
_entity_poly.pdbx_seq_one_letter_code
_entity_poly.pdbx_strand_id
1 'polypeptide(L)'
;MVIDVETAGFNAKTDALLEIAAITLKMDEHGWLMPDETLHSMLNLSRGANLQPEALAFNGIYPHDPQRGAVSEYDALHAIFKMVRKGMKESDCSRAIMVAHNATFDHSFTMTAAERAGLKRNPFHPFVTFDTAALSGLALGQTCCRKPVLPRVCRSTARRLTPPCMIRADGAAVLRDREPLEASGRLAAASGHPGVIKKATSRKSLFY
;
A
#
# COMPACT_ATOMS: atom_id res chain seq x y z
N MET A 1 -9.81 -4.72 -2.85
CA MET A 1 -9.04 -3.73 -3.64
C MET A 1 -8.24 -2.87 -2.69
N VAL A 2 -6.94 -2.74 -2.92
CA VAL A 2 -6.06 -1.97 -2.04
C VAL A 2 -6.12 -0.49 -2.40
N ILE A 3 -6.31 0.38 -1.42
CA ILE A 3 -6.33 1.84 -1.56
C ILE A 3 -5.35 2.44 -0.55
N ASP A 4 -4.69 3.50 -0.97
CA ASP A 4 -3.82 4.34 -0.13
C ASP A 4 -4.06 5.79 -0.55
N VAL A 5 -4.24 6.69 0.42
CA VAL A 5 -4.43 8.12 0.17
C VAL A 5 -3.42 8.98 0.92
N GLU A 6 -2.97 10.04 0.26
CA GLU A 6 -2.23 11.12 0.93
C GLU A 6 -3.10 12.37 0.98
N THR A 7 -3.12 13.02 2.13
CA THR A 7 -4.06 14.11 2.42
C THR A 7 -3.33 15.30 3.02
N ALA A 8 -4.00 16.45 3.04
CA ALA A 8 -3.52 17.66 3.69
C ALA A 8 -4.03 17.78 5.14
N GLY A 9 -4.42 16.68 5.78
CA GLY A 9 -4.92 16.65 7.15
C GLY A 9 -5.72 15.39 7.47
N PHE A 10 -6.36 15.35 8.64
CA PHE A 10 -7.06 14.15 9.14
C PHE A 10 -8.58 14.21 8.98
N ASN A 11 -9.15 15.35 8.61
CA ASN A 11 -10.58 15.53 8.45
C ASN A 11 -11.01 15.42 6.98
N ALA A 12 -11.57 14.26 6.62
CA ALA A 12 -12.02 13.95 5.26
C ALA A 12 -13.01 14.96 4.66
N LYS A 13 -13.78 15.68 5.49
CA LYS A 13 -14.78 16.67 5.06
C LYS A 13 -14.16 17.98 4.59
N THR A 14 -13.04 18.37 5.19
CA THR A 14 -12.48 19.72 5.04
C THR A 14 -11.10 19.72 4.43
N ASP A 15 -10.29 18.70 4.71
CA ASP A 15 -8.89 18.66 4.32
C ASP A 15 -8.76 18.08 2.90
N ALA A 16 -7.76 18.58 2.16
CA ALA A 16 -7.57 18.17 0.76
C ALA A 16 -7.13 16.70 0.64
N LEU A 17 -7.66 16.01 -0.37
CA LEU A 17 -7.08 14.76 -0.87
C LEU A 17 -6.04 15.11 -1.93
N LEU A 18 -4.79 14.67 -1.75
CA LEU A 18 -3.64 15.07 -2.56
C LEU A 18 -3.14 13.95 -3.46
N GLU A 19 -3.24 12.70 -3.02
CA GLU A 19 -2.82 11.54 -3.78
C GLU A 19 -3.78 10.39 -3.51
N ILE A 20 -4.03 9.59 -4.54
CA ILE A 20 -4.74 8.34 -4.39
C ILE A 20 -4.08 7.27 -5.25
N ALA A 21 -3.91 6.10 -4.66
CA ALA A 21 -3.47 4.91 -5.36
C ALA A 21 -4.42 3.76 -5.13
N ALA A 22 -4.46 2.88 -6.11
CA ALA A 22 -5.46 1.85 -6.23
C ALA A 22 -4.87 0.62 -6.89
N ILE A 23 -4.93 -0.53 -6.21
CA ILE A 23 -4.41 -1.80 -6.71
C ILE A 23 -5.53 -2.85 -6.65
N THR A 24 -5.91 -3.41 -7.80
CA THR A 24 -6.78 -4.59 -7.83
C THR A 24 -6.00 -5.84 -7.47
N LEU A 25 -6.71 -6.86 -7.01
CA LEU A 25 -6.14 -8.16 -6.70
C LEU A 25 -6.78 -9.18 -7.62
N LYS A 26 -5.98 -10.17 -8.02
CA LYS A 26 -6.46 -11.38 -8.67
C LYS A 26 -5.99 -12.60 -7.91
N MET A 27 -6.64 -13.71 -8.18
CA MET A 27 -6.27 -15.00 -7.63
C MET A 27 -5.78 -15.89 -8.78
N ASP A 28 -4.67 -16.58 -8.58
CA ASP A 28 -4.21 -17.59 -9.54
C ASP A 28 -5.00 -18.90 -9.39
N GLU A 29 -4.74 -19.85 -10.29
CA GLU A 29 -5.38 -21.17 -10.31
C GLU A 29 -5.14 -22.00 -9.03
N HIS A 30 -4.11 -21.66 -8.25
CA HIS A 30 -3.74 -22.36 -7.02
C HIS A 30 -4.29 -21.67 -5.76
N GLY A 31 -5.07 -20.60 -5.92
CA GLY A 31 -5.69 -19.86 -4.82
C GLY A 31 -4.79 -18.80 -4.16
N TRP A 32 -3.70 -18.38 -4.82
CA TRP A 32 -2.82 -17.31 -4.31
C TRP A 32 -3.30 -15.94 -4.75
N LEU A 33 -3.42 -15.03 -3.79
CA LEU A 33 -3.72 -13.63 -4.08
C LEU A 33 -2.46 -12.90 -4.54
N MET A 34 -2.60 -12.13 -5.63
CA MET A 34 -1.53 -11.30 -6.17
C MET A 34 -2.04 -9.94 -6.66
N PRO A 35 -1.17 -8.91 -6.67
CA PRO A 35 -1.49 -7.63 -7.32
C PRO A 35 -1.83 -7.82 -8.80
N ASP A 36 -2.75 -7.00 -9.30
CA ASP A 36 -3.17 -7.01 -10.69
C ASP A 36 -3.00 -5.62 -11.34
N GLU A 37 -4.07 -4.88 -11.61
CA GLU A 37 -4.00 -3.53 -12.17
C GLU A 37 -3.64 -2.51 -11.07
N THR A 38 -2.81 -1.52 -11.42
CA THR A 38 -2.43 -0.41 -10.54
C THR A 38 -2.77 0.91 -11.19
N LEU A 39 -3.47 1.77 -10.44
CA LEU A 39 -3.70 3.17 -10.79
C LEU A 39 -3.17 4.07 -9.69
N HIS A 40 -2.63 5.21 -10.12
CA HIS A 40 -2.04 6.22 -9.26
C HIS A 40 -2.38 7.58 -9.82
N SER A 41 -2.77 8.52 -8.96
CA SER A 41 -3.18 9.85 -9.39
C SER A 41 -2.88 10.89 -8.33
N MET A 42 -2.32 12.01 -8.80
CA MET A 42 -2.20 13.25 -8.03
C MET A 42 -3.48 14.05 -8.20
N LEU A 43 -4.03 14.62 -7.12
CA LEU A 43 -5.31 15.33 -7.16
C LEU A 43 -5.22 16.85 -6.99
N ASN A 44 -5.93 17.59 -7.82
CA ASN A 44 -6.08 19.03 -7.62
C ASN A 44 -6.76 19.32 -6.27
N LEU A 45 -6.39 20.46 -5.67
CA LEU A 45 -7.04 20.91 -4.44
C LEU A 45 -8.54 21.07 -4.68
N SER A 46 -9.35 20.46 -3.83
CA SER A 46 -10.78 20.68 -3.86
C SER A 46 -11.09 22.13 -3.43
N ARG A 47 -12.18 22.68 -3.96
CA ARG A 47 -12.52 24.10 -3.75
C ARG A 47 -12.75 24.36 -2.26
N GLY A 48 -11.95 25.25 -1.67
CA GLY A 48 -12.05 25.59 -0.25
C GLY A 48 -11.44 24.55 0.70
N ALA A 49 -10.63 23.62 0.19
CA ALA A 49 -9.96 22.63 1.02
C ALA A 49 -8.96 23.28 1.98
N ASN A 50 -8.93 22.78 3.21
CA ASN A 50 -7.96 23.14 4.22
C ASN A 50 -6.64 22.39 4.00
N LEU A 51 -5.53 23.06 4.30
CA LEU A 51 -4.17 22.54 4.16
C LEU A 51 -3.43 22.69 5.50
N GLN A 52 -3.23 21.58 6.20
CA GLN A 52 -2.47 21.55 7.44
C GLN A 52 -0.96 21.52 7.13
N PRO A 53 -0.17 22.50 7.61
CA PRO A 53 1.27 22.53 7.38
C PRO A 53 1.99 21.25 7.85
N GLU A 54 1.53 20.66 8.95
CA GLU A 54 2.11 19.44 9.54
C GLU A 54 1.89 18.23 8.63
N ALA A 55 0.73 18.13 7.99
CA ALA A 55 0.44 17.07 7.03
C ALA A 55 1.33 17.19 5.79
N LEU A 56 1.48 18.42 5.27
CA LEU A 56 2.36 18.71 4.13
C LEU A 56 3.84 18.45 4.44
N ALA A 57 4.28 18.75 5.67
CA ALA A 57 5.63 18.44 6.12
C ALA A 57 5.86 16.93 6.23
N PHE A 58 4.84 16.18 6.66
CA PHE A 58 4.91 14.72 6.81
C PHE A 58 4.92 13.98 5.47
N ASN A 59 4.01 14.32 4.57
CA ASN A 59 3.91 13.69 3.25
C ASN A 59 4.99 14.21 2.28
N GLY A 60 5.45 15.46 2.44
CA GLY A 60 6.42 16.11 1.58
C GLY A 60 5.83 16.55 0.22
N ILE A 61 4.51 16.64 0.12
CA ILE A 61 3.79 17.05 -1.09
C ILE A 61 3.72 18.57 -1.14
N TYR A 62 4.10 19.14 -2.29
CA TYR A 62 3.85 20.55 -2.59
C TYR A 62 2.61 20.67 -3.48
N PRO A 63 1.43 21.07 -2.96
CA PRO A 63 0.18 21.00 -3.72
C PRO A 63 0.13 21.92 -4.94
N HIS A 64 0.91 23.00 -4.92
CA HIS A 64 0.96 24.01 -5.96
C HIS A 64 2.06 23.77 -7.00
N ASP A 65 2.74 22.61 -6.99
CA ASP A 65 3.73 22.26 -8.00
C ASP A 65 3.06 22.07 -9.38
N PRO A 66 3.39 22.89 -10.40
CA PRO A 66 2.85 22.73 -11.75
C PRO A 66 3.26 21.39 -12.41
N GLN A 67 4.39 20.80 -11.99
CA GLN A 67 4.92 19.56 -12.56
C GLN A 67 4.28 18.29 -11.99
N ARG A 68 3.39 18.44 -11.00
CA ARG A 68 2.74 17.32 -10.31
C ARG A 68 1.78 16.52 -11.20
N GLY A 69 1.32 17.10 -12.31
CA GLY A 69 0.39 16.43 -13.23
C GLY A 69 -0.95 16.10 -12.56
N ALA A 70 -1.42 16.97 -11.66
CA ALA A 70 -2.60 16.71 -10.86
C ALA A 70 -3.90 16.78 -11.68
N VAL A 71 -4.77 15.79 -11.46
CA VAL A 71 -6.08 15.64 -12.11
C VAL A 71 -7.21 15.98 -11.14
N SER A 72 -8.43 16.15 -11.63
CA SER A 72 -9.58 16.40 -10.74
C SER A 72 -9.92 15.17 -9.88
N GLU A 73 -10.54 15.38 -8.71
CA GLU A 73 -11.09 14.27 -7.89
C GLU A 73 -12.03 13.38 -8.72
N TYR A 74 -12.82 14.00 -9.61
CA TYR A 74 -13.73 13.31 -10.51
C TYR A 74 -12.98 12.36 -11.45
N ASP A 75 -11.97 12.85 -12.16
CA ASP A 75 -11.27 12.06 -13.19
C ASP A 75 -10.55 10.86 -12.57
N ALA A 76 -9.85 11.08 -11.45
CA ALA A 76 -9.14 10.01 -10.75
C ALA A 76 -10.10 8.95 -10.20
N LEU A 77 -11.12 9.36 -9.45
CA LEU A 77 -12.08 8.41 -8.87
C LEU A 77 -12.93 7.73 -9.95
N HIS A 78 -13.26 8.43 -11.04
CA HIS A 78 -13.96 7.83 -12.18
C HIS A 78 -13.11 6.75 -12.85
N ALA A 79 -11.81 7.00 -13.05
CA ALA A 79 -10.88 6.01 -13.58
C ALA A 79 -10.74 4.80 -12.65
N ILE A 80 -10.55 5.03 -11.35
CA ILE A 80 -10.51 3.98 -10.33
C ILE A 80 -11.81 3.16 -10.34
N PHE A 81 -12.98 3.81 -10.29
CA PHE A 81 -14.27 3.11 -10.28
C PHE A 81 -14.52 2.33 -11.57
N LYS A 82 -14.00 2.79 -12.72
CA LYS A 82 -14.06 2.04 -13.97
C LYS A 82 -13.22 0.76 -13.89
N MET A 83 -11.97 0.86 -13.41
CA MET A 83 -11.10 -0.28 -13.15
C MET A 83 -11.75 -1.29 -12.18
N VAL A 84 -12.32 -0.81 -11.08
CA VAL A 84 -13.00 -1.66 -10.09
C VAL A 84 -14.14 -2.44 -10.72
N ARG A 85 -15.03 -1.75 -11.47
CA ARG A 85 -16.20 -2.39 -12.08
C ARG A 85 -15.82 -3.41 -13.14
N LYS A 86 -14.74 -3.16 -13.89
CA LYS A 86 -14.18 -4.12 -14.85
C LYS A 86 -13.71 -5.38 -14.11
N GLY A 87 -12.85 -5.23 -13.09
CA GLY A 87 -12.35 -6.37 -12.31
C GLY A 87 -13.44 -7.15 -11.58
N MET A 88 -14.47 -6.45 -11.06
CA MET A 88 -15.64 -7.08 -10.45
C MET A 88 -16.40 -7.95 -11.45
N LYS A 89 -16.59 -7.47 -12.68
CA LYS A 89 -17.28 -8.22 -13.73
C LYS A 89 -16.48 -9.45 -14.16
N GLU A 90 -15.16 -9.32 -14.23
CA GLU A 90 -14.25 -10.42 -14.61
C GLU A 90 -14.14 -11.49 -13.51
N SER A 91 -14.27 -11.09 -12.24
CA SER A 91 -14.15 -11.97 -11.07
C SER A 91 -15.50 -12.42 -10.50
N ASP A 92 -16.61 -12.18 -11.21
CA ASP A 92 -17.99 -12.45 -10.77
C ASP A 92 -18.31 -11.96 -9.33
N CYS A 93 -17.79 -10.77 -8.99
CA CYS A 93 -17.96 -10.17 -7.68
C CYS A 93 -19.11 -9.15 -7.67
N SER A 94 -19.94 -9.17 -6.63
CA SER A 94 -21.09 -8.27 -6.49
C SER A 94 -20.70 -6.86 -6.02
N ARG A 95 -19.66 -6.72 -5.19
CA ARG A 95 -19.20 -5.43 -4.65
C ARG A 95 -17.71 -5.43 -4.32
N ALA A 96 -17.08 -4.26 -4.39
CA ALA A 96 -15.69 -4.09 -3.97
C ALA A 96 -15.58 -3.74 -2.48
N ILE A 97 -14.66 -4.39 -1.79
CA ILE A 97 -14.27 -4.05 -0.40
C ILE A 97 -12.89 -3.37 -0.44
N MET A 98 -12.79 -2.22 0.25
CA MET A 98 -11.55 -1.49 0.39
C MET A 98 -10.63 -2.20 1.37
N VAL A 99 -9.38 -2.41 0.96
CA VAL A 99 -8.28 -2.90 1.78
C VAL A 99 -7.32 -1.73 1.95
N ALA A 100 -6.98 -1.36 3.18
CA ALA A 100 -6.07 -0.26 3.46
C ALA A 100 -5.44 -0.44 4.85
N HIS A 101 -4.49 0.40 5.24
CA HIS A 101 -3.84 0.34 6.56
C HIS A 101 -4.40 1.44 7.46
N ASN A 102 -5.11 1.08 8.53
CA ASN A 102 -6.06 1.95 9.21
C ASN A 102 -7.21 2.37 8.29
N ALA A 103 -7.82 1.39 7.63
CA ALA A 103 -8.66 1.56 6.45
C ALA A 103 -9.83 2.56 6.56
N THR A 104 -10.31 2.86 7.77
CA THR A 104 -11.33 3.90 8.00
C THR A 104 -10.88 5.27 7.50
N PHE A 105 -9.58 5.58 7.60
CA PHE A 105 -9.01 6.83 7.13
C PHE A 105 -9.17 6.97 5.61
N ASP A 106 -8.58 6.07 4.83
CA ASP A 106 -8.66 6.05 3.37
C ASP A 106 -10.10 5.97 2.86
N HIS A 107 -10.92 5.16 3.54
CA HIS A 107 -12.32 5.01 3.21
C HIS A 107 -13.07 6.33 3.35
N SER A 108 -12.92 7.03 4.47
CA SER A 108 -13.62 8.30 4.72
C SER A 108 -13.24 9.38 3.70
N PHE A 109 -11.96 9.50 3.35
CA PHE A 109 -11.49 10.44 2.32
C PHE A 109 -12.00 10.08 0.93
N THR A 110 -11.93 8.80 0.55
CA THR A 110 -12.40 8.33 -0.77
C THR A 110 -13.91 8.53 -0.92
N MET A 111 -14.70 8.23 0.11
CA MET A 111 -16.16 8.41 0.09
C MET A 111 -16.52 9.89 -0.01
N THR A 112 -15.89 10.74 0.81
CA THR A 112 -16.17 12.18 0.80
C THR A 112 -15.75 12.83 -0.51
N ALA A 113 -14.61 12.42 -1.09
CA ALA A 113 -14.19 12.89 -2.41
C ALA A 113 -15.15 12.43 -3.51
N ALA A 114 -15.67 11.20 -3.44
CA ALA A 114 -16.68 10.72 -4.39
C ALA A 114 -18.00 11.51 -4.30
N GLU A 115 -18.41 11.89 -3.09
CA GLU A 115 -19.57 12.75 -2.85
C GLU A 115 -19.36 14.16 -3.43
N ARG A 116 -18.22 14.80 -3.13
CA ARG A 116 -17.86 16.12 -3.68
C ARG A 116 -17.81 16.12 -5.21
N ALA A 117 -17.28 15.05 -5.80
CA ALA A 117 -17.19 14.87 -7.25
C ALA A 117 -18.53 14.49 -7.91
N GLY A 118 -19.60 14.21 -7.14
CA GLY A 118 -20.91 13.83 -7.67
C GLY A 118 -20.96 12.43 -8.30
N LEU A 119 -20.09 11.51 -7.88
CA LEU A 119 -20.00 10.16 -8.43
C LEU A 119 -21.08 9.22 -7.84
N LYS A 120 -22.20 9.08 -8.56
CA LYS A 120 -23.39 8.31 -8.07
C LYS A 120 -23.19 6.80 -7.95
N ARG A 121 -22.41 6.17 -8.83
CA ARG A 121 -22.31 4.70 -8.94
C ARG A 121 -21.09 4.13 -8.21
N ASN A 122 -20.90 4.45 -6.94
CA ASN A 122 -19.72 3.99 -6.19
C ASN A 122 -19.70 2.44 -6.06
N PRO A 123 -18.67 1.74 -6.58
CA PRO A 123 -18.59 0.28 -6.53
C PRO A 123 -18.17 -0.26 -5.16
N PHE A 124 -17.65 0.60 -4.27
CA PHE A 124 -17.19 0.19 -2.96
C PHE A 124 -18.35 -0.07 -1.99
N HIS A 125 -18.09 -0.91 -0.99
CA HIS A 125 -18.95 -1.07 0.16
C HIS A 125 -18.95 0.22 1.01
N PRO A 126 -20.13 0.73 1.44
CA PRO A 126 -20.23 2.04 2.08
C PRO A 126 -19.67 2.08 3.50
N PHE A 127 -19.43 0.93 4.14
CA PHE A 127 -18.93 0.87 5.52
C PHE A 127 -18.05 -0.34 5.85
N VAL A 128 -17.89 -1.30 4.92
CA VAL A 128 -17.11 -2.52 5.19
C VAL A 128 -15.74 -2.33 4.56
N THR A 129 -14.71 -2.57 5.36
CA THR A 129 -13.30 -2.48 4.96
C THR A 129 -12.54 -3.68 5.51
N PHE A 130 -11.42 -4.00 4.86
CA PHE A 130 -10.41 -4.88 5.41
C PHE A 130 -9.21 -4.06 5.85
N ASP A 131 -9.06 -3.94 7.17
CA ASP A 131 -7.97 -3.19 7.77
C ASP A 131 -6.73 -4.08 7.93
N THR A 132 -5.68 -3.73 7.19
CA THR A 132 -4.40 -4.44 7.26
C THR A 132 -3.67 -4.23 8.57
N ALA A 133 -3.98 -3.18 9.36
CA ALA A 133 -3.43 -3.03 10.71
C ALA A 133 -3.95 -4.13 11.64
N ALA A 134 -5.27 -4.36 11.63
CA ALA A 134 -5.90 -5.47 12.37
C ALA A 134 -5.42 -6.84 11.86
N LEU A 135 -5.38 -7.06 10.54
CA LEU A 135 -4.91 -8.32 9.95
C LEU A 135 -3.43 -8.59 10.30
N SER A 136 -2.58 -7.56 10.27
CA SER A 136 -1.16 -7.69 10.64
C SER A 136 -0.98 -7.91 12.14
N GLY A 137 -1.83 -7.29 12.97
CA GLY A 137 -1.87 -7.56 14.40
C GLY A 137 -2.16 -9.04 14.68
N LEU A 138 -3.12 -9.62 13.97
CA LEU A 138 -3.46 -11.04 14.08
C LEU A 138 -2.38 -11.96 13.53
N ALA A 139 -1.91 -11.72 12.30
CA ALA A 139 -1.04 -12.64 11.58
C ALA A 139 0.45 -12.51 11.95
N LEU A 140 0.91 -11.29 12.30
CA LEU A 140 2.32 -10.96 12.47
C LEU A 140 2.66 -10.39 13.86
N GLY A 141 1.65 -10.10 14.69
CA GLY A 141 1.85 -9.42 15.98
C GLY A 141 2.40 -8.00 15.83
N GLN A 142 2.17 -7.35 14.68
CA GLN A 142 2.64 -6.01 14.36
C GLN A 142 1.52 -5.20 13.73
N THR A 143 1.29 -3.98 14.21
CA THR A 143 0.25 -3.09 13.66
C THR A 143 0.83 -1.91 12.88
N CYS A 144 2.11 -1.57 13.04
CA CYS A 144 2.72 -0.45 12.34
C CYS A 144 3.20 -0.84 10.94
N CYS A 145 2.66 -0.19 9.92
CA CYS A 145 3.27 -0.22 8.60
C CYS A 145 4.56 0.61 8.58
N ARG A 146 5.71 -0.02 8.29
CA ARG A 146 7.01 0.66 8.21
C ARG A 146 7.28 1.32 6.85
N LYS A 147 6.44 1.06 5.84
CA LYS A 147 6.60 1.58 4.48
C LYS A 147 5.23 1.86 3.85
N PRO A 148 4.96 3.05 3.29
CA PRO A 148 3.75 3.28 2.51
C PRO A 148 3.68 2.29 1.34
N VAL A 149 2.45 1.91 0.94
CA VAL A 149 2.20 0.89 -0.09
C VAL A 149 2.78 1.32 -1.44
N LEU A 150 2.96 2.62 -1.68
CA LEU A 150 3.69 3.14 -2.82
C LEU A 150 5.10 3.61 -2.44
N PRO A 151 6.14 3.17 -3.18
CA PRO A 151 7.41 3.86 -3.14
C PRO A 151 7.19 5.29 -3.66
N ARG A 152 7.37 6.27 -2.75
CA ARG A 152 7.33 7.72 -3.05
C ARG A 152 8.02 8.01 -4.37
N VAL A 153 7.22 8.36 -5.37
CA VAL A 153 7.64 8.73 -6.73
C VAL A 153 8.31 7.56 -7.45
N CYS A 154 7.85 7.28 -8.67
CA CYS A 154 8.52 6.44 -9.65
C CYS A 154 9.98 6.92 -9.87
N ARG A 155 10.91 6.55 -8.98
CA ARG A 155 12.34 6.65 -9.22
C ARG A 155 12.71 5.40 -10.01
N SER A 156 12.88 5.63 -11.30
CA SER A 156 13.78 4.90 -12.19
C SER A 156 14.91 4.19 -11.42
N THR A 157 14.68 2.94 -11.03
CA THR A 157 15.63 1.82 -10.86
C THR A 157 14.98 0.75 -9.99
N ALA A 158 14.40 -0.25 -10.65
CA ALA A 158 14.06 -1.51 -10.02
C ALA A 158 15.32 -2.11 -9.39
N ARG A 159 15.47 -2.04 -8.05
CA ARG A 159 16.44 -2.86 -7.33
C ARG A 159 15.92 -3.28 -5.95
N ARG A 160 15.69 -4.60 -5.87
CA ARG A 160 15.46 -5.45 -4.68
C ARG A 160 14.17 -5.17 -3.90
N LEU A 161 13.07 -5.63 -4.47
CA LEU A 161 11.92 -6.08 -3.69
C LEU A 161 12.33 -7.38 -2.96
N THR A 162 12.21 -7.38 -1.64
CA THR A 162 12.04 -8.60 -0.85
C THR A 162 10.86 -9.40 -1.40
N PRO A 163 10.84 -10.75 -1.32
CA PRO A 163 9.76 -11.53 -1.92
C PRO A 163 8.41 -11.08 -1.32
N PRO A 164 7.37 -10.90 -2.15
CA PRO A 164 6.06 -10.51 -1.67
C PRO A 164 5.55 -11.58 -0.70
N CYS A 165 5.02 -11.14 0.45
CA CYS A 165 4.28 -12.02 1.35
C CYS A 165 3.02 -12.47 0.59
N MET A 166 3.00 -13.73 0.13
CA MET A 166 1.87 -14.29 -0.60
C MET A 166 0.86 -14.84 0.41
N ILE A 167 -0.37 -14.32 0.37
CA ILE A 167 -1.46 -14.79 1.22
C ILE A 167 -2.31 -15.76 0.40
N ARG A 168 -2.47 -16.96 0.94
CA ARG A 168 -3.31 -18.00 0.35
C ARG A 168 -4.75 -17.85 0.86
N ALA A 169 -5.74 -18.03 -0.01
CA ALA A 169 -7.15 -17.80 0.33
C ALA A 169 -7.72 -18.75 1.41
N ASP A 170 -7.02 -19.86 1.69
CA ASP A 170 -7.33 -20.81 2.76
C ASP A 170 -6.79 -20.37 4.15
N GLY A 171 -6.21 -19.17 4.26
CA GLY A 171 -5.69 -18.62 5.51
C GLY A 171 -4.30 -19.12 5.89
N ALA A 172 -3.67 -19.98 5.08
CA ALA A 172 -2.31 -20.44 5.32
C ALA A 172 -1.28 -19.42 4.77
N ALA A 173 -0.64 -18.66 5.66
CA ALA A 173 0.58 -17.93 5.32
C ALA A 173 1.73 -18.92 5.17
N VAL A 174 1.99 -19.41 3.95
CA VAL A 174 3.16 -20.26 3.68
C VAL A 174 4.28 -19.39 3.13
N LEU A 175 5.33 -19.21 3.93
CA LEU A 175 6.65 -18.81 3.40
C LEU A 175 7.08 -19.92 2.44
N ARG A 176 7.08 -19.66 1.13
CA ARG A 176 7.71 -20.62 0.19
C ARG A 176 9.18 -20.72 0.57
N ASP A 177 9.59 -21.94 0.95
CA ASP A 177 10.98 -22.28 1.19
C ASP A 177 11.84 -21.86 -0.02
N ARG A 178 12.98 -21.26 0.29
CA ARG A 178 13.98 -20.91 -0.71
C ARG A 178 14.51 -22.21 -1.32
N GLU A 179 14.41 -22.35 -2.63
CA GLU A 179 15.31 -23.23 -3.40
C GLU A 179 16.76 -22.95 -2.96
N PRO A 180 17.54 -23.97 -2.55
CA PRO A 180 18.91 -23.77 -2.14
C PRO A 180 19.72 -23.29 -3.33
N LEU A 181 20.42 -22.18 -3.14
CA LEU A 181 21.37 -21.63 -4.11
C LEU A 181 22.44 -22.70 -4.38
N GLU A 182 22.45 -23.29 -5.58
CA GLU A 182 23.57 -24.14 -6.00
C GLU A 182 24.86 -23.32 -5.93
N ALA A 183 25.72 -23.68 -4.99
CA ALA A 183 27.06 -23.12 -4.86
C ALA A 183 27.91 -23.64 -6.03
N SER A 184 27.99 -22.86 -7.10
CA SER A 184 29.00 -23.04 -8.13
C SER A 184 30.38 -22.90 -7.50
N GLY A 185 31.05 -24.03 -7.33
CA GLY A 185 32.42 -24.10 -6.85
C GLY A 185 33.38 -23.44 -7.85
N ARG A 186 34.10 -22.43 -7.39
CA ARG A 186 35.45 -22.14 -7.87
C ARG A 186 36.39 -22.06 -6.69
N LEU A 187 37.22 -23.10 -6.63
CA LEU A 187 38.40 -23.23 -5.78
C LEU A 187 39.34 -22.04 -6.03
N ALA A 188 39.65 -21.27 -4.99
CA ALA A 188 40.86 -20.45 -4.96
C ALA A 188 41.49 -20.61 -3.56
N ALA A 189 42.53 -21.44 -3.50
CA ALA A 189 43.37 -21.61 -2.34
C ALA A 189 44.39 -20.46 -2.25
N ALA A 190 44.57 -19.88 -1.06
CA ALA A 190 45.90 -19.58 -0.48
C ALA A 190 45.78 -18.86 0.89
N SER A 191 46.43 -19.44 1.90
CA SER A 191 47.10 -18.83 3.08
C SER A 191 46.33 -17.81 3.93
N GLY A 192 46.14 -17.92 5.26
CA GLY A 192 46.78 -18.72 6.30
C GLY A 192 47.17 -17.81 7.48
N HIS A 193 46.40 -17.78 8.57
CA HIS A 193 46.87 -17.78 9.98
C HIS A 193 45.69 -17.62 10.99
N PRO A 194 45.78 -18.23 12.20
CA PRO A 194 44.64 -18.45 13.09
C PRO A 194 44.52 -17.37 14.17
N GLY A 195 43.29 -17.01 14.57
CA GLY A 195 43.08 -15.99 15.60
C GLY A 195 41.69 -16.01 16.24
N VAL A 196 41.55 -16.85 17.27
CA VAL A 196 40.75 -16.64 18.49
C VAL A 196 39.22 -16.49 18.37
N ILE A 197 38.55 -17.59 18.74
CA ILE A 197 37.16 -17.64 19.21
C ILE A 197 37.07 -16.96 20.58
N LYS A 198 36.19 -15.96 20.75
CA LYS A 198 35.65 -15.57 22.06
C LYS A 198 34.13 -15.49 22.05
N LYS A 199 33.58 -16.11 23.09
CA LYS A 199 32.17 -16.44 23.35
C LYS A 199 31.26 -15.23 23.56
N ALA A 200 29.98 -15.52 23.31
CA ALA A 200 28.80 -14.78 23.73
C ALA A 200 28.67 -14.60 25.26
N THR A 201 28.12 -13.45 25.66
CA THR A 201 27.37 -13.19 26.91
C THR A 201 26.62 -11.86 26.68
N SER A 202 25.30 -11.85 26.49
CA SER A 202 24.24 -11.75 27.52
C SER A 202 24.29 -10.44 28.33
N ARG A 203 23.36 -9.50 28.07
CA ARG A 203 22.29 -9.06 28.99
C ARG A 203 21.68 -7.69 28.63
N LYS A 204 20.34 -7.65 28.72
CA LYS A 204 19.47 -6.59 29.26
C LYS A 204 19.38 -5.27 28.47
N SER A 205 18.28 -5.03 27.75
CA SER A 205 17.02 -4.45 28.26
C SER A 205 17.18 -3.01 28.74
N LEU A 206 16.69 -2.05 27.96
CA LEU A 206 16.05 -0.86 28.52
C LEU A 206 15.00 -0.36 27.52
N PHE A 207 13.75 -0.46 27.97
CA PHE A 207 12.61 0.31 27.48
C PHE A 207 12.86 1.78 27.78
N TYR A 208 12.58 2.66 26.83
CA TYR A 208 11.73 3.85 26.97
C TYR A 208 11.24 4.27 25.59
#